data_AF-A0AAW5TRA2-F1
#
_entry.id   AF-A0AAW5TRA2-F1
#
_cell.length_a   1.000
_cell.length_b   1.000
_cell.length_c   1.000
_cell.angle_alpha   90.00
_cell.angle_beta   90.00
_cell.angle_gamma   90.00
#
_symmetry.space_group_name_H-M   'P 1'
#
loop_
_entity.id
_entity.type
_entity.pdbx_description
1 polymer ?
#
loop_
_entity_poly.entity_id
_entity_poly.type
_entity_poly.pdbx_seq_one_letter_code
_entity_poly.pdbx_strand_id
1 'polypeptide(L)' 'TKPDKFSDFYRPAYKPVTVKAGETGKVEPPKDPTRSLPQGTKFYKEPASTIPWAKVDKNTGEITLTPDRTTNPNDYS' A
#
# COMPACT_ATOMS: atom_id res chain seq x y z
N THR A 1 6.76 -20.86 -25.20
CA THR A 1 5.85 -20.74 -24.04
C THR A 1 5.95 -19.32 -23.52
N LYS A 2 4.84 -18.62 -23.32
CA LYS A 2 4.87 -17.29 -22.68
C LYS A 2 5.34 -17.50 -21.24
N PRO A 3 6.37 -16.80 -20.75
CA PRO A 3 6.77 -16.96 -19.36
C PRO A 3 5.60 -16.56 -18.47
N ASP A 4 5.27 -17.44 -17.53
CA ASP A 4 4.29 -17.20 -16.49
C ASP A 4 4.66 -15.92 -15.75
N LYS A 5 3.76 -14.93 -15.75
CA LYS A 5 4.01 -13.67 -15.02
C LYS A 5 3.63 -13.90 -13.56
N PHE A 6 4.50 -13.49 -12.63
CA PHE A 6 4.18 -13.53 -11.20
C PHE A 6 2.85 -12.84 -10.87
N SER A 7 2.45 -11.80 -11.62
CA SER A 7 1.15 -11.15 -11.46
C SER A 7 -0.05 -12.10 -11.55
N ASP A 8 0.08 -13.22 -12.26
CA ASP A 8 -1.03 -14.14 -12.50
C ASP A 8 -1.36 -14.96 -11.25
N PHE A 9 -0.38 -15.16 -10.36
CA PHE A 9 -0.47 -16.05 -9.18
C PHE A 9 -0.47 -15.34 -7.83
N TYR A 10 -0.07 -14.07 -7.77
CA TYR A 10 0.04 -13.31 -6.53
C TYR A 10 -1.05 -12.24 -6.44
N ARG A 11 -1.67 -12.11 -5.26
CA ARG A 11 -2.74 -11.16 -4.92
C ARG A 11 -2.40 -10.44 -3.60
N PRO A 12 -1.34 -9.63 -3.55
CA PRO A 12 -1.03 -8.82 -2.38
C PRO A 12 -2.16 -7.84 -2.08
N ALA A 13 -2.61 -7.79 -0.83
CA ALA A 13 -3.63 -6.86 -0.38
C ALA A 13 -3.24 -6.18 0.94
N TYR A 14 -3.58 -4.89 1.06
CA TYR A 14 -3.50 -4.16 2.31
C TYR A 14 -4.78 -4.38 3.14
N LYS A 15 -4.62 -4.34 4.46
CA LYS A 15 -5.78 -4.22 5.37
C LYS A 15 -6.25 -2.77 5.41
N PRO A 16 -7.56 -2.51 5.53
CA PRO A 16 -8.06 -1.16 5.73
C PRO A 16 -7.53 -0.58 7.05
N VAL A 17 -7.31 0.73 7.07
CA VAL A 17 -6.93 1.49 8.26
C VAL A 17 -7.74 2.79 8.31
N THR A 18 -7.97 3.28 9.52
CA THR A 18 -8.52 4.64 9.73
C THR A 18 -7.46 5.45 10.46
N VAL A 19 -7.14 6.63 9.94
CA VAL A 19 -6.18 7.57 10.52
C VAL A 19 -6.89 8.89 10.74
N LYS A 20 -6.75 9.48 11.93
CA LYS A 20 -7.31 10.80 12.21
C LYS A 20 -6.47 11.88 11.54
N ALA A 21 -7.12 12.93 11.08
CA ALA A 21 -6.44 14.12 10.57
C ALA A 21 -5.46 14.68 11.60
N GLY A 22 -4.23 14.98 11.19
CA GLY A 22 -3.15 15.45 12.05
C GLY A 22 -2.41 14.39 12.84
N GLU A 23 -2.77 13.11 12.71
CA GLU A 23 -2.05 11.98 13.29
C GLU A 23 -1.24 11.22 12.21
N THR A 24 -0.23 10.48 12.65
CA THR A 24 0.52 9.56 11.77
C THR A 24 -0.02 8.15 11.93
N GLY A 25 -0.40 7.53 10.82
CA GLY A 25 -0.80 6.13 10.75
C GLY A 25 0.19 5.28 9.98
N LYS A 26 0.19 3.98 10.26
CA LYS A 26 0.95 2.98 9.51
C LYS A 26 0.01 1.88 9.01
N VAL A 27 0.19 1.49 7.75
CA VAL A 27 -0.43 0.30 7.16
C VAL A 27 0.63 -0.77 7.05
N GLU A 28 0.36 -1.94 7.63
CA GLU A 28 1.27 -3.09 7.49
C GLU A 28 1.55 -3.41 6.02
N PRO A 29 2.74 -3.97 5.70
CA PRO A 29 3.03 -4.55 4.40
C PRO A 29 1.89 -5.42 3.83
N PRO A 30 1.66 -5.38 2.51
CA PRO A 30 0.58 -6.15 1.92
C PRO A 30 0.93 -7.64 1.97
N LYS A 31 -0.09 -8.49 2.12
CA LYS A 31 0.08 -9.94 2.20
C LYS A 31 -0.75 -10.59 1.11
N ASP A 32 -0.22 -11.66 0.53
CA ASP A 32 -1.03 -12.58 -0.26
C ASP A 32 -1.70 -13.58 0.71
N PRO A 33 -3.00 -13.89 0.54
CA PRO A 33 -3.71 -14.77 1.46
C PRO A 33 -3.21 -16.22 1.46
N THR A 34 -2.48 -16.64 0.42
CA THR A 34 -2.12 -18.05 0.19
C THR A 34 -0.62 -18.33 0.24
N ARG A 35 0.24 -17.31 0.19
CA ARG A 35 1.69 -17.51 0.03
C ARG A 35 2.50 -16.27 0.41
N SER A 36 3.81 -16.46 0.58
CA SER A 36 4.75 -15.35 0.72
C SER A 36 5.07 -14.73 -0.64
N LEU A 37 5.12 -13.40 -0.70
CA LEU A 37 5.52 -12.69 -1.92
C LEU A 37 6.97 -13.05 -2.30
N PRO A 38 7.32 -13.04 -3.62
CA PRO A 38 8.67 -13.37 -4.06
C PRO A 38 9.71 -12.42 -3.44
N GLN A 39 10.88 -12.97 -3.11
CA GLN A 39 12.00 -12.14 -2.67
C GLN A 39 12.36 -11.11 -3.74
N GLY A 40 12.64 -9.87 -3.32
CA GLY A 40 13.00 -8.79 -4.21
C GLY A 40 11.82 -8.05 -4.84
N THR A 41 10.57 -8.43 -4.52
CA THR A 41 9.37 -7.65 -4.87
C THR A 41 9.54 -6.19 -4.46
N LYS A 42 9.15 -5.27 -5.35
CA LYS A 42 9.22 -3.82 -5.12
C LYS A 42 7.83 -3.21 -5.20
N PHE A 43 7.61 -2.22 -4.35
CA PHE A 43 6.35 -1.48 -4.26
C PHE A 43 6.56 -0.03 -4.63
N TYR A 44 5.57 0.55 -5.30
CA TYR A 44 5.58 1.96 -5.68
C TYR A 44 4.18 2.51 -5.50
N LYS A 45 4.10 3.74 -5.01
CA LYS A 45 2.86 4.50 -5.05
C LYS A 45 2.52 4.77 -6.51
N GLU A 46 1.27 4.57 -6.90
CA GLU A 46 0.81 4.93 -8.23
C GLU A 46 0.99 6.45 -8.44
N PRO A 47 1.59 6.90 -9.56
CA PRO A 47 1.77 8.33 -9.83
C PRO A 47 0.46 9.13 -9.81
N ALA A 48 -0.64 8.51 -10.23
CA ALA A 48 -1.97 9.10 -10.25
C ALA A 48 -2.71 9.04 -8.90
N SER A 49 -2.10 8.49 -7.84
CA SER A 49 -2.73 8.35 -6.53
C SER A 49 -3.12 9.70 -5.95
N THR A 50 -4.40 9.82 -5.59
CA THR A 50 -5.03 11.02 -5.02
C THR A 50 -4.71 11.25 -3.54
N ILE A 51 -3.86 10.41 -2.93
CA ILE A 51 -3.48 10.49 -1.52
C ILE A 51 -2.08 11.12 -1.40
N PRO A 52 -1.91 12.45 -1.41
CA PRO A 52 -0.60 13.09 -1.44
C PRO A 52 0.24 12.81 -0.18
N TRP A 53 -0.42 12.56 0.95
CA TRP A 53 0.19 12.33 2.26
C TRP A 53 0.55 10.85 2.55
N ALA A 54 0.39 9.96 1.57
CA ALA A 54 0.81 8.57 1.67
C ALA A 54 2.21 8.35 1.10
N LYS A 55 3.07 7.63 1.83
CA LYS A 55 4.39 7.17 1.38
C LYS A 55 4.46 5.65 1.47
N VAL A 56 4.96 5.01 0.42
CA VAL A 56 5.11 3.54 0.34
C VAL A 56 6.58 3.19 0.45
N ASP A 57 6.93 2.31 1.40
CA ASP A 57 8.27 1.72 1.45
C ASP A 57 8.48 0.81 0.24
N LYS A 58 9.53 1.07 -0.53
CA LYS A 58 9.81 0.39 -1.80
C LYS A 58 10.09 -1.10 -1.64
N ASN A 59 10.59 -1.54 -0.50
CA ASN A 59 11.07 -2.91 -0.29
C ASN A 59 10.04 -3.78 0.42
N THR A 60 9.26 -3.19 1.33
CA THR A 60 8.28 -3.93 2.13
C THR A 60 6.84 -3.68 1.68
N GLY A 61 6.56 -2.50 1.11
CA GLY A 61 5.20 -2.04 0.87
C GLY A 61 4.54 -1.45 2.12
N GLU A 62 5.21 -1.30 3.26
CA GLU A 62 4.63 -0.56 4.40
C GLU A 62 4.21 0.85 3.95
N ILE A 63 2.99 1.27 4.31
CA ILE A 63 2.50 2.62 3.98
C ILE A 63 2.53 3.48 5.23
N THR A 64 3.18 4.63 5.14
CA THR A 64 3.09 5.70 6.15
C THR A 64 2.09 6.75 5.68
N LEU A 65 1.15 7.09 6.56
CA LEU A 65 0.05 8.01 6.31
C LEU A 65 0.18 9.23 7.23
N THR A 66 0.26 10.43 6.67
CA THR A 66 0.39 11.68 7.45
C THR A 66 -0.58 12.76 6.97
N PRO A 67 -1.91 12.57 7.08
CA PRO A 67 -2.88 13.59 6.70
C PRO A 67 -2.75 14.83 7.60
N ASP A 68 -2.85 16.02 7.01
CA ASP A 68 -2.87 17.27 7.77
C ASP A 68 -4.16 17.42 8.60
N ARG A 69 -4.14 18.26 9.63
CA ARG A 69 -5.30 18.52 10.51
C ARG A 69 -6.53 19.06 9.77
N THR A 70 -6.34 19.67 8.62
CA THR A 70 -7.40 20.23 7.76
C THR A 70 -7.88 19.25 6.69
N THR A 71 -7.34 18.03 6.66
CA THR A 71 -7.79 16.99 5.73
C THR A 71 -9.22 16.58 6.06
N ASN A 72 -10.13 16.69 5.10
CA ASN A 72 -11.51 16.26 5.30
C ASN A 72 -11.58 14.74 5.46
N PRO A 73 -12.45 14.21 6.35
CA PRO A 73 -12.75 12.79 6.41
C PRO A 73 -13.23 12.30 5.06
N ASN A 74 -12.58 11.26 4.54
CA ASN A 74 -12.94 10.64 3.27
C ASN A 74 -12.39 9.20 3.23
N ASP A 75 -13.03 8.36 2.42
CA ASP A 75 -12.50 7.05 2.08
C ASP A 75 -11.59 7.18 0.86
N TYR A 76 -10.42 6.56 0.95
CA TYR A 76 -9.43 6.51 -0.12
C TYR A 76 -9.15 5.06 -0.48
N SER A 77 -9.06 4.76 -1.76
CA SER A 77 -8.86 3.42 -2.32
C SER A 77 -7.77 3.42 -3.39
#